data_AF-A0A352A8P9-F1
#
_entry.id   AF-A0A352A8P9-F1
#
_cell.length_a   1.000
_cell.length_b   1.000
_cell.length_c   1.000
_cell.angle_alpha   90.00
_cell.angle_beta   90.00
_cell.angle_gamma   90.00
#
_symmetry.space_group_name_H-M   'P 1'
#
loop_
_entity.id
_entity.type
_entity.pdbx_description
1 polymer ?
#
loop_
_entity_poly.entity_id
_entity_poly.type
_entity_poly.pdbx_seq_one_letter_code
_entity_poly.pdbx_strand_id
1 'polypeptide(L)'
;MIKLGEMQTLVVAKEVEFGVYLREHEDDKKENDVLLPIKQVPEGTKKGDKLEVFVYKDSNDRIIATTKKPKLTIGEIGYLKVAEISKIGAFLNWGLEKDLFLPYKEQIGEIRVNGEYMVGIYIDKSQRLCATMNLYNVLRTDSPYKVKDKVKGTVFSLRRGLGAMIAVDGKYLGMIHEKELLRAPNIGDEVELRVNQVKEDGKLSLSLKDSPRMQIDKDGERIYNKLVKNNGKLAFNDDSSPELIKENFNMSKASFKKAIGNLMKRKLIVITRTGIELADENKSLTKDNRRSKNNSRPKDNARPKDNSRSKDNSRPKDNSRPKDNSRPKDNSRPKDNSRPKENARSKDNVRSKNNSRPKD
;
A
#
# COMPACT_ATOMS: atom_id res chain seq x y z
N MET A 1 -27.23 -11.30 -3.19
CA MET A 1 -27.02 -12.45 -4.08
C MET A 1 -25.71 -13.11 -3.69
N ILE A 2 -25.66 -14.44 -3.55
CA ILE A 2 -24.42 -15.18 -3.28
C ILE A 2 -23.39 -14.89 -4.37
N LYS A 3 -22.17 -14.53 -3.97
CA LYS A 3 -21.11 -14.08 -4.88
C LYS A 3 -20.01 -15.11 -5.04
N LEU A 4 -19.63 -15.38 -6.28
CA LEU A 4 -18.46 -16.21 -6.60
C LEU A 4 -17.16 -15.43 -6.34
N GLY A 5 -16.18 -16.05 -5.70
CA GLY A 5 -14.84 -15.47 -5.48
C GLY A 5 -14.72 -14.47 -4.34
N GLU A 6 -15.74 -14.34 -3.49
CA GLU A 6 -15.74 -13.53 -2.27
C GLU A 6 -15.94 -14.38 -1.01
N MET A 7 -15.38 -13.91 0.13
CA MET A 7 -15.77 -14.38 1.47
C MET A 7 -17.11 -13.73 1.83
N GLN A 8 -18.07 -14.50 2.31
CA GLN A 8 -19.38 -13.99 2.73
C GLN A 8 -19.99 -14.86 3.83
N THR A 9 -20.88 -14.27 4.64
CA THR A 9 -21.64 -15.01 5.65
C THR A 9 -22.92 -15.56 5.03
N LEU A 10 -23.10 -16.88 5.11
CA LEU A 10 -24.32 -17.58 4.67
C LEU A 10 -24.96 -18.33 5.84
N VAL A 11 -26.27 -18.57 5.75
CA VAL A 11 -27.09 -19.27 6.75
C VAL A 11 -27.26 -20.74 6.37
N VAL A 12 -27.13 -21.65 7.33
CA VAL A 12 -27.37 -23.09 7.15
C VAL A 12 -28.85 -23.38 6.94
N ALA A 13 -29.21 -23.79 5.72
CA ALA A 13 -30.58 -24.04 5.29
C ALA A 13 -31.09 -25.44 5.65
N LYS A 14 -30.23 -26.45 5.48
CA LYS A 14 -30.50 -27.87 5.75
C LYS A 14 -29.18 -28.66 5.84
N GLU A 15 -29.20 -29.68 6.67
CA GLU A 15 -28.15 -30.69 6.79
C GLU A 15 -28.46 -31.87 5.85
N VAL A 16 -27.41 -32.49 5.30
CA VAL A 16 -27.46 -33.71 4.49
C VAL A 16 -26.23 -34.57 4.80
N GLU A 17 -26.25 -35.87 4.48
CA GLU A 17 -25.16 -36.80 4.81
C GLU A 17 -23.76 -36.34 4.32
N PHE A 18 -23.70 -35.66 3.17
CA PHE A 18 -22.46 -35.19 2.56
C PHE A 18 -22.12 -33.71 2.83
N GLY A 19 -22.84 -33.02 3.73
CA GLY A 19 -22.53 -31.65 4.13
C GLY A 19 -23.76 -30.83 4.53
N VAL A 20 -23.67 -29.50 4.38
CA VAL A 20 -24.81 -28.60 4.63
C VAL A 20 -25.04 -27.70 3.43
N TYR A 21 -26.30 -27.35 3.17
CA TYR A 21 -26.63 -26.33 2.18
C TYR A 21 -26.75 -24.96 2.85
N LEU A 22 -26.17 -23.96 2.21
CA LEU A 22 -26.06 -22.58 2.67
C LEU A 22 -26.84 -21.63 1.74
N ARG A 23 -27.44 -20.59 2.30
CA ARG A 23 -28.15 -19.53 1.56
C ARG A 23 -27.89 -18.15 2.17
N GLU A 24 -28.27 -17.10 1.46
CA GLU A 24 -28.05 -15.72 1.89
C GLU A 24 -29.02 -15.31 3.02
N HIS A 25 -30.32 -15.56 2.82
CA HIS A 25 -31.37 -15.35 3.82
C HIS A 25 -32.22 -16.61 4.00
N GLU A 26 -32.77 -16.85 5.20
CA GLU A 26 -33.57 -18.07 5.46
C GLU A 26 -34.76 -18.22 4.51
N ASP A 27 -35.42 -17.11 4.18
CA ASP A 27 -36.61 -17.01 3.33
C ASP A 27 -36.34 -17.16 1.82
N ASP A 28 -35.07 -17.24 1.39
CA ASP A 28 -34.74 -17.35 -0.03
C ASP A 28 -35.22 -18.67 -0.65
N LYS A 29 -35.58 -18.60 -1.94
CA LYS A 29 -35.91 -19.78 -2.74
C LYS A 29 -34.70 -20.72 -2.84
N LYS A 30 -34.97 -22.03 -2.73
CA LYS A 30 -33.99 -23.13 -2.77
C LYS A 30 -33.06 -23.15 -4.00
N GLU A 31 -33.42 -22.45 -5.08
CA GLU A 31 -32.67 -22.42 -6.35
C GLU A 31 -31.27 -21.80 -6.21
N ASN A 32 -30.98 -21.08 -5.12
CA ASN A 32 -29.68 -20.48 -4.81
C ASN A 32 -28.91 -21.20 -3.67
N ASP A 33 -29.37 -22.36 -3.18
CA ASP A 33 -28.67 -23.09 -2.10
C ASP A 33 -27.28 -23.60 -2.57
N VAL A 34 -26.20 -23.21 -1.87
CA VAL A 34 -24.81 -23.63 -2.15
C VAL A 34 -24.34 -24.70 -1.15
N LEU A 35 -23.72 -25.78 -1.62
CA LEU A 35 -23.23 -26.86 -0.76
C LEU A 35 -21.90 -26.49 -0.08
N LEU A 36 -21.83 -26.63 1.25
CA LEU A 36 -20.60 -26.75 2.02
C LEU A 36 -20.35 -28.25 2.33
N PRO A 37 -19.31 -28.89 1.75
CA PRO A 37 -19.05 -30.32 1.94
C PRO A 37 -18.74 -30.68 3.39
N ILE A 38 -19.13 -31.88 3.83
CA ILE A 38 -19.00 -32.34 5.23
C ILE A 38 -17.60 -32.14 5.83
N LYS A 39 -16.53 -32.31 5.03
CA LYS A 39 -15.13 -32.09 5.45
C LYS A 39 -14.77 -30.64 5.82
N GLN A 40 -15.65 -29.69 5.49
CA GLN A 40 -15.48 -28.25 5.71
C GLN A 40 -16.55 -27.70 6.69
N VAL A 41 -17.48 -28.54 7.15
CA VAL A 41 -18.53 -28.16 8.11
C VAL A 41 -17.94 -28.14 9.53
N PRO A 42 -18.04 -27.01 10.28
CA PRO A 42 -17.61 -26.97 11.67
C PRO A 42 -18.41 -27.94 12.55
N GLU A 43 -17.75 -28.53 13.54
CA GLU A 43 -18.40 -29.46 14.47
C GLU A 43 -19.55 -28.78 15.24
N GLY A 44 -20.69 -29.46 15.37
CA GLY A 44 -21.87 -28.94 16.06
C GLY A 44 -22.72 -27.94 15.27
N THR A 45 -22.38 -27.65 14.00
CA THR A 45 -23.19 -26.82 13.08
C THR A 45 -24.63 -27.36 12.98
N LYS A 46 -25.61 -26.46 13.04
CA LYS A 46 -27.05 -26.75 12.90
C LYS A 46 -27.73 -25.82 11.90
N LYS A 47 -28.90 -26.23 11.42
CA LYS A 47 -29.81 -25.33 10.69
C LYS A 47 -30.04 -24.00 11.44
N GLY A 48 -29.92 -22.89 10.70
CA GLY A 48 -30.03 -21.52 11.22
C GLY A 48 -28.69 -20.87 11.57
N ASP A 49 -27.62 -21.65 11.72
CA ASP A 49 -26.29 -21.11 12.02
C ASP A 49 -25.73 -20.27 10.86
N LYS A 50 -24.89 -19.29 11.19
CA LYS A 50 -24.22 -18.40 10.23
C LYS A 50 -22.76 -18.77 10.09
N LEU A 51 -22.34 -19.11 8.88
CA LEU A 51 -20.96 -19.51 8.56
C LEU A 51 -20.34 -18.50 7.60
N GLU A 52 -19.12 -18.05 7.91
CA GLU A 52 -18.28 -17.32 6.95
C GLU A 52 -17.63 -18.32 6.00
N VAL A 53 -17.90 -18.18 4.70
CA VAL A 53 -17.45 -19.11 3.66
C VAL A 53 -16.96 -18.38 2.41
N PHE A 54 -15.97 -18.99 1.75
CA PHE A 54 -15.59 -18.67 0.38
C PHE A 54 -16.44 -19.48 -0.59
N VAL A 55 -17.00 -18.84 -1.62
CA VAL A 55 -17.78 -19.53 -2.66
C VAL A 55 -17.00 -19.58 -3.97
N TYR A 56 -16.83 -20.78 -4.52
CA TYR A 56 -16.05 -21.07 -5.72
C TYR A 56 -16.72 -22.18 -6.56
N LYS A 57 -16.03 -22.70 -7.57
CA LYS A 57 -16.49 -23.85 -8.37
C LYS A 57 -15.64 -25.09 -8.12
N ASP A 58 -16.30 -26.24 -8.02
CA ASP A 58 -15.64 -27.55 -7.97
C ASP A 58 -15.16 -28.02 -9.36
N SER A 59 -14.60 -29.25 -9.43
CA SER A 59 -14.14 -29.84 -10.71
C SER A 59 -15.25 -30.20 -11.70
N ASN A 60 -16.52 -30.09 -11.29
CA ASN A 60 -17.70 -30.33 -12.13
C ASN A 60 -18.43 -29.01 -12.45
N ASP A 61 -17.76 -27.86 -12.31
CA ASP A 61 -18.29 -26.50 -12.48
C ASP A 61 -19.43 -26.10 -11.52
N ARG A 62 -19.69 -26.89 -10.47
CA ARG A 62 -20.76 -26.63 -9.51
C ARG A 62 -20.33 -25.59 -8.50
N ILE A 63 -21.21 -24.63 -8.21
CA ILE A 63 -20.98 -23.64 -7.16
C ILE A 63 -20.96 -24.35 -5.81
N ILE A 64 -19.91 -24.13 -5.04
CA ILE A 64 -19.61 -24.82 -3.78
C ILE A 64 -18.99 -23.83 -2.78
N ALA A 65 -19.19 -24.07 -1.50
CA ALA A 65 -18.66 -23.29 -0.40
C ALA A 65 -17.51 -24.01 0.31
N THR A 66 -16.62 -23.25 0.94
CA THR A 66 -15.60 -23.75 1.87
C THR A 66 -15.37 -22.75 3.00
N THR A 67 -15.13 -23.26 4.21
CA THR A 67 -14.71 -22.46 5.37
C THR A 67 -13.21 -22.13 5.35
N LYS A 68 -12.43 -22.77 4.45
CA LYS A 68 -11.03 -22.40 4.22
C LYS A 68 -10.94 -21.07 3.49
N LYS A 69 -10.32 -20.08 4.14
CA LYS A 69 -9.96 -18.81 3.50
C LYS A 69 -8.83 -19.04 2.48
N PRO A 70 -9.02 -18.71 1.18
CA PRO A 70 -7.93 -18.76 0.21
C PRO A 70 -6.89 -17.67 0.50
N LYS A 71 -5.69 -17.82 -0.05
CA LYS A 71 -4.62 -16.80 0.01
C LYS A 71 -5.00 -15.49 -0.70
N LEU A 72 -6.02 -15.51 -1.57
CA LEU A 72 -6.42 -14.40 -2.41
C LEU A 72 -7.91 -14.48 -2.77
N THR A 73 -8.60 -13.34 -2.81
CA THR A 73 -10.01 -13.23 -3.22
C THR A 73 -10.18 -12.25 -4.40
N ILE A 74 -11.38 -12.14 -4.98
CA ILE A 74 -11.65 -11.13 -6.03
C ILE A 74 -11.44 -9.72 -5.50
N GLY A 75 -10.84 -8.86 -6.33
CA GLY A 75 -10.54 -7.46 -5.97
C GLY A 75 -9.27 -7.30 -5.13
N GLU A 76 -8.53 -8.37 -4.90
CA GLU A 76 -7.22 -8.38 -4.26
C GLU A 76 -6.15 -8.89 -5.24
N ILE A 77 -4.90 -8.47 -5.05
CA ILE A 77 -3.71 -9.04 -5.70
C ILE A 77 -2.75 -9.64 -4.66
N GLY A 78 -1.95 -10.63 -5.06
CA GLY A 78 -0.97 -11.26 -4.20
C GLY A 78 -0.05 -12.22 -4.94
N TYR A 79 1.04 -12.63 -4.27
CA TYR A 79 1.95 -13.65 -4.81
C TYR A 79 1.36 -15.04 -4.60
N LEU A 80 1.27 -15.82 -5.69
CA LEU A 80 0.93 -17.24 -5.65
C LEU A 80 2.04 -18.07 -6.30
N LYS A 81 2.29 -19.25 -5.71
CA LYS A 81 3.28 -20.20 -6.19
C LYS A 81 2.72 -21.12 -7.27
N VAL A 82 3.45 -21.32 -8.36
CA VAL A 82 3.09 -22.29 -9.42
C VAL A 82 3.24 -23.72 -8.90
N ALA A 83 2.14 -24.45 -8.85
CA ALA A 83 2.11 -25.87 -8.52
C ALA A 83 2.41 -26.74 -9.75
N GLU A 84 1.77 -26.44 -10.89
CA GLU A 84 1.90 -27.21 -12.13
C GLU A 84 1.89 -26.28 -13.36
N ILE A 85 2.53 -26.70 -14.46
CA ILE A 85 2.37 -26.10 -15.79
C ILE A 85 1.85 -27.18 -16.74
N SER A 86 0.78 -26.86 -17.46
CA SER A 86 0.06 -27.75 -18.37
C SER A 86 -0.02 -27.16 -19.78
N LYS A 87 -0.54 -27.93 -20.74
CA LYS A 87 -0.74 -27.48 -22.14
C LYS A 87 -1.71 -26.29 -22.32
N ILE A 88 -2.44 -25.89 -21.29
CA ILE A 88 -3.43 -24.78 -21.35
C ILE A 88 -3.01 -23.54 -20.52
N GLY A 89 -1.98 -23.67 -19.69
CA GLY A 89 -1.53 -22.63 -18.76
C GLY A 89 -0.97 -23.21 -17.47
N ALA A 90 -0.77 -22.36 -16.47
CA ALA A 90 -0.24 -22.73 -15.17
C ALA A 90 -1.36 -22.89 -14.12
N PHE A 91 -1.07 -23.63 -13.06
CA PHE A 91 -1.95 -23.78 -11.89
C PHE A 91 -1.24 -23.25 -10.64
N LEU A 92 -1.90 -22.37 -9.89
CA LEU A 92 -1.33 -21.59 -8.80
C LEU A 92 -1.90 -22.00 -7.44
N ASN A 93 -1.03 -22.25 -6.47
CA ASN A 93 -1.42 -22.65 -5.13
C ASN A 93 -1.93 -21.47 -4.28
N TRP A 94 -3.25 -21.28 -4.29
CA TRP A 94 -4.00 -20.35 -3.44
C TRP A 94 -4.60 -20.97 -2.16
N GLY A 95 -4.28 -22.22 -1.84
CA GLY A 95 -4.65 -22.85 -0.55
C GLY A 95 -5.98 -23.59 -0.49
N LEU A 96 -6.72 -23.71 -1.60
CA LEU A 96 -7.91 -24.56 -1.71
C LEU A 96 -7.56 -25.94 -2.32
N GLU A 97 -8.55 -26.86 -2.36
CA GLU A 97 -8.39 -28.22 -2.90
C GLU A 97 -8.14 -28.29 -4.42
N LYS A 98 -8.36 -27.17 -5.11
CA LYS A 98 -8.06 -26.98 -6.54
C LYS A 98 -7.19 -25.75 -6.67
N ASP A 99 -6.09 -25.86 -7.38
CA ASP A 99 -5.22 -24.72 -7.68
C ASP A 99 -5.91 -23.76 -8.68
N LEU A 100 -5.58 -22.48 -8.59
CA LEU A 100 -6.16 -21.42 -9.40
C LEU A 100 -5.53 -21.39 -10.79
N PHE A 101 -6.34 -21.48 -11.84
CA PHE A 101 -5.85 -21.55 -13.22
C PHE A 101 -5.38 -20.18 -13.74
N LEU A 102 -4.16 -20.12 -14.30
CA LEU A 102 -3.56 -18.96 -14.97
C LEU A 102 -3.39 -19.26 -16.48
N PRO A 103 -4.33 -18.82 -17.34
CA PRO A 103 -4.27 -19.07 -18.78
C PRO A 103 -3.06 -18.38 -19.43
N TYR A 104 -2.50 -18.96 -20.49
CA TYR A 104 -1.34 -18.36 -21.20
C TYR A 104 -1.55 -16.91 -21.66
N LYS A 105 -2.78 -16.54 -22.04
CA LYS A 105 -3.10 -15.15 -22.47
C LYS A 105 -3.01 -14.12 -21.34
N GLU A 106 -3.02 -14.57 -20.10
CA GLU A 106 -2.97 -13.75 -18.88
C GLU A 106 -1.60 -13.82 -18.17
N GLN A 107 -0.63 -14.53 -18.77
CA GLN A 107 0.76 -14.64 -18.28
C GLN A 107 1.62 -13.50 -18.84
N ILE A 108 2.57 -13.01 -18.03
CA ILE A 108 3.54 -11.98 -18.41
C ILE A 108 4.94 -12.54 -18.18
N GLY A 109 5.70 -12.74 -19.25
CA GLY A 109 7.03 -13.35 -19.20
C GLY A 109 7.00 -14.88 -19.10
N GLU A 110 8.11 -15.47 -18.69
CA GLU A 110 8.25 -16.93 -18.57
C GLU A 110 7.80 -17.42 -17.19
N ILE A 111 6.86 -18.36 -17.17
CA ILE A 111 6.35 -19.00 -15.96
C ILE A 111 7.10 -20.32 -15.72
N ARG A 112 7.55 -20.54 -14.48
CA ARG A 112 8.30 -21.73 -14.06
C ARG A 112 7.62 -22.41 -12.89
N VAL A 113 7.62 -23.74 -12.88
CA VAL A 113 7.12 -24.55 -11.75
C VAL A 113 7.88 -24.16 -10.48
N ASN A 114 7.19 -24.10 -9.35
CA ASN A 114 7.67 -23.55 -8.06
C ASN A 114 8.01 -22.05 -8.03
N GLY A 115 7.93 -21.31 -9.14
CA GLY A 115 8.08 -19.85 -9.12
C GLY A 115 6.88 -19.16 -8.45
N GLU A 116 7.11 -18.00 -7.86
CA GLU A 116 6.06 -17.16 -7.24
C GLU A 116 5.82 -15.91 -8.08
N TYR A 117 4.56 -15.64 -8.41
CA TYR A 117 4.16 -14.58 -9.32
C TYR A 117 3.01 -13.78 -8.73
N MET A 118 3.08 -12.45 -8.85
CA MET A 118 2.01 -11.55 -8.46
C MET A 118 0.85 -11.65 -9.45
N VAL A 119 -0.33 -11.99 -8.95
CA VAL A 119 -1.57 -12.15 -9.72
C VAL A 119 -2.75 -11.53 -8.98
N GLY A 120 -3.82 -11.24 -9.72
CA GLY A 120 -5.17 -11.05 -9.15
C GLY A 120 -6.16 -12.06 -9.74
N ILE A 121 -7.39 -12.05 -9.22
CA ILE A 121 -8.44 -13.00 -9.62
C ILE A 121 -9.51 -12.29 -10.46
N TYR A 122 -9.94 -12.94 -11.55
CA TYR A 122 -11.10 -12.53 -12.35
C TYR A 122 -12.03 -13.72 -12.61
N ILE A 123 -13.26 -13.42 -13.04
CA ILE A 123 -14.24 -14.42 -13.50
C ILE A 123 -14.21 -14.46 -15.02
N ASP A 124 -14.00 -15.64 -15.61
CA ASP A 124 -13.97 -15.82 -17.06
C ASP A 124 -15.38 -15.90 -17.69
N LYS A 125 -15.45 -16.01 -19.02
CA LYS A 125 -16.72 -16.16 -19.75
C LYS A 125 -17.49 -17.42 -19.37
N SER A 126 -16.81 -18.45 -18.86
CA SER A 126 -17.36 -19.72 -18.38
C SER A 126 -17.82 -19.66 -16.91
N GLN A 127 -17.80 -18.47 -16.29
CA GLN A 127 -18.08 -18.26 -14.87
C GLN A 127 -17.14 -19.05 -13.95
N ARG A 128 -15.87 -19.22 -14.32
CA ARG A 128 -14.81 -19.83 -13.50
C ARG A 128 -13.87 -18.76 -12.95
N LEU A 129 -13.29 -19.03 -11.78
CA LEU A 129 -12.25 -18.18 -11.20
C LEU A 129 -10.90 -18.48 -11.85
N CYS A 130 -10.27 -17.46 -12.40
CA CYS A 130 -8.97 -17.53 -13.06
C CYS A 130 -8.03 -16.46 -12.48
N ALA A 131 -6.73 -16.76 -12.46
CA ALA A 131 -5.68 -15.80 -12.17
C ALA A 131 -5.31 -14.99 -13.42
N THR A 132 -4.86 -13.76 -13.22
CA THR A 132 -4.20 -12.94 -14.24
C THR A 132 -3.01 -12.18 -13.66
N MET A 133 -1.93 -12.06 -14.43
CA MET A 133 -0.80 -11.17 -14.14
C MET A 133 -1.05 -9.74 -14.67
N ASN A 134 -2.10 -9.53 -15.47
CA ASN A 134 -2.49 -8.21 -15.96
C ASN A 134 -3.30 -7.45 -14.90
N LEU A 135 -2.59 -6.96 -13.87
CA LEU A 135 -3.21 -6.39 -12.67
C LEU A 135 -4.07 -5.14 -12.94
N TYR A 136 -3.90 -4.48 -14.09
CA TYR A 136 -4.72 -3.34 -14.51
C TYR A 136 -6.21 -3.70 -14.67
N ASN A 137 -6.53 -4.98 -14.89
CA ASN A 137 -7.91 -5.47 -15.09
C ASN A 137 -8.64 -5.80 -13.78
N VAL A 138 -7.91 -5.95 -12.66
CA VAL A 138 -8.43 -6.45 -11.38
C VAL A 138 -8.25 -5.45 -10.22
N LEU A 139 -7.36 -4.48 -10.37
CA LEU A 139 -7.22 -3.35 -9.45
C LEU A 139 -8.33 -2.32 -9.67
N ARG A 140 -8.96 -1.90 -8.57
CA ARG A 140 -10.08 -0.95 -8.53
C ARG A 140 -9.62 0.51 -8.65
N THR A 141 -10.51 1.40 -9.08
CA THR A 141 -10.27 2.86 -9.08
C THR A 141 -11.20 3.64 -8.15
N ASP A 142 -12.20 3.00 -7.53
CA ASP A 142 -13.13 3.59 -6.56
C ASP A 142 -12.58 3.55 -5.12
N SER A 143 -11.32 4.00 -4.95
CA SER A 143 -10.67 3.97 -3.64
C SER A 143 -11.28 4.99 -2.66
N PRO A 144 -11.34 4.69 -1.34
CA PRO A 144 -11.86 5.62 -0.34
C PRO A 144 -10.87 6.76 0.00
N TYR A 145 -9.67 6.74 -0.59
CA TYR A 145 -8.56 7.61 -0.23
C TYR A 145 -8.72 9.04 -0.73
N LYS A 146 -8.23 9.98 0.08
CA LYS A 146 -8.29 11.42 -0.15
C LYS A 146 -6.88 12.00 -0.29
N VAL A 147 -6.81 13.20 -0.85
CA VAL A 147 -5.54 13.93 -1.00
C VAL A 147 -4.90 14.18 0.37
N LYS A 148 -3.58 13.90 0.47
CA LYS A 148 -2.72 13.86 1.67
C LYS A 148 -2.78 12.58 2.50
N ASP A 149 -3.65 11.62 2.21
CA ASP A 149 -3.66 10.34 2.93
C ASP A 149 -2.34 9.58 2.72
N LYS A 150 -1.92 8.85 3.77
CA LYS A 150 -0.76 7.95 3.72
C LYS A 150 -1.26 6.55 3.43
N VAL A 151 -0.63 5.89 2.47
CA VAL A 151 -1.01 4.54 2.01
C VAL A 151 0.22 3.67 1.84
N LYS A 152 0.03 2.35 1.83
CA LYS A 152 1.05 1.40 1.39
C LYS A 152 0.66 0.83 0.04
N GLY A 153 1.64 0.43 -0.74
CA GLY A 153 1.36 -0.30 -1.97
C GLY A 153 2.58 -0.96 -2.55
N THR A 154 2.35 -1.92 -3.43
CA THR A 154 3.40 -2.69 -4.08
C THR A 154 3.57 -2.22 -5.52
N VAL A 155 4.83 -2.03 -5.94
CA VAL A 155 5.17 -1.69 -7.32
C VAL A 155 4.95 -2.92 -8.20
N PHE A 156 4.01 -2.87 -9.14
CA PHE A 156 3.71 -4.02 -10.01
C PHE A 156 4.11 -3.81 -11.48
N SER A 157 4.40 -2.58 -11.89
CA SER A 157 4.78 -2.28 -13.27
C SER A 157 5.60 -0.99 -13.33
N LEU A 158 6.65 -0.98 -14.17
CA LEU A 158 7.46 0.20 -14.46
C LEU A 158 7.30 0.52 -15.94
N ARG A 159 6.98 1.78 -16.26
CA ARG A 159 6.86 2.25 -17.65
C ARG A 159 7.67 3.54 -17.83
N ARG A 160 8.74 3.47 -18.61
CA ARG A 160 9.57 4.61 -19.01
C ARG A 160 8.68 5.71 -19.62
N GLY A 161 8.86 6.96 -19.21
CA GLY A 161 8.02 8.09 -19.61
C GLY A 161 6.73 8.29 -18.80
N LEU A 162 6.31 7.31 -17.99
CA LEU A 162 5.11 7.39 -17.15
C LEU A 162 5.47 7.31 -15.65
N GLY A 163 6.27 6.31 -15.26
CA GLY A 163 6.70 6.06 -13.88
C GLY A 163 6.36 4.66 -13.39
N ALA A 164 6.05 4.55 -12.10
CA ALA A 164 5.76 3.28 -11.41
C ALA A 164 4.26 3.14 -11.13
N MET A 165 3.67 2.01 -11.53
CA MET A 165 2.30 1.64 -11.20
C MET A 165 2.27 0.88 -9.88
N ILE A 166 1.36 1.27 -9.01
CA ILE A 166 1.27 0.81 -7.63
C ILE A 166 -0.10 0.15 -7.39
N ALA A 167 -0.09 -1.01 -6.74
CA ALA A 167 -1.27 -1.61 -6.16
C ALA A 167 -1.38 -1.17 -4.70
N VAL A 168 -2.20 -0.16 -4.44
CA VAL A 168 -2.42 0.41 -3.10
C VAL A 168 -3.26 -0.58 -2.29
N ASP A 169 -2.72 -1.00 -1.14
CA ASP A 169 -3.21 -2.07 -0.27
C ASP A 169 -3.56 -3.38 -1.00
N GLY A 170 -2.94 -3.64 -2.15
CA GLY A 170 -3.25 -4.78 -3.02
C GLY A 170 -4.63 -4.70 -3.69
N LYS A 171 -5.31 -3.54 -3.70
CA LYS A 171 -6.71 -3.40 -4.15
C LYS A 171 -6.92 -2.28 -5.15
N TYR A 172 -6.24 -1.16 -5.01
CA TYR A 172 -6.51 0.06 -5.80
C TYR A 172 -5.36 0.44 -6.73
N LEU A 173 -5.70 0.93 -7.92
CA LEU A 173 -4.73 1.36 -8.93
C LEU A 173 -4.21 2.76 -8.64
N GLY A 174 -2.92 2.85 -8.35
CA GLY A 174 -2.18 4.10 -8.20
C GLY A 174 -0.96 4.19 -9.13
N MET A 175 -0.37 5.38 -9.21
CA MET A 175 0.82 5.65 -10.01
C MET A 175 1.69 6.73 -9.33
N ILE A 176 3.00 6.48 -9.28
CA ILE A 176 4.02 7.49 -9.00
C ILE A 176 4.58 7.94 -10.35
N HIS A 177 4.47 9.24 -10.65
CA HIS A 177 4.97 9.78 -11.92
C HIS A 177 6.50 9.71 -11.98
N GLU A 178 7.11 9.46 -13.15
CA GLU A 178 8.57 9.29 -13.30
C GLU A 178 9.39 10.46 -12.70
N LYS A 179 8.88 11.69 -12.82
CA LYS A 179 9.45 12.91 -12.19
C LYS A 179 9.53 12.89 -10.65
N GLU A 180 8.70 12.09 -9.97
CA GLU A 180 8.71 11.92 -8.51
C GLU A 180 9.63 10.76 -8.07
N LEU A 181 10.19 10.01 -9.02
CA LEU A 181 11.10 8.90 -8.75
C LEU A 181 12.55 9.40 -8.75
N LEU A 182 13.12 9.65 -7.57
CA LEU A 182 14.56 9.90 -7.41
C LEU A 182 15.42 8.72 -7.89
N ARG A 183 14.89 7.50 -7.72
CA ARG A 183 15.41 6.24 -8.25
C ARG A 183 14.21 5.38 -8.64
N ALA A 184 14.32 4.62 -9.73
CA ALA A 184 13.32 3.62 -10.07
C ALA A 184 13.29 2.51 -9.00
N PRO A 185 12.12 2.24 -8.36
CA PRO A 185 11.96 1.06 -7.51
C PRO A 185 11.91 -0.20 -8.38
N ASN A 186 12.08 -1.37 -7.78
CA ASN A 186 11.93 -2.65 -8.47
C ASN A 186 10.45 -3.09 -8.48
N ILE A 187 10.10 -3.97 -9.41
CA ILE A 187 8.81 -4.66 -9.37
C ILE A 187 8.82 -5.63 -8.18
N GLY A 188 7.79 -5.54 -7.34
CA GLY A 188 7.67 -6.25 -6.07
C GLY A 188 8.01 -5.43 -4.83
N ASP A 189 8.63 -4.24 -4.98
CA ASP A 189 8.96 -3.40 -3.82
C ASP A 189 7.67 -2.89 -3.14
N GLU A 190 7.58 -3.07 -1.82
CA GLU A 190 6.60 -2.36 -0.98
C GLU A 190 7.09 -0.95 -0.66
N VAL A 191 6.21 0.04 -0.85
CA VAL A 191 6.55 1.46 -0.67
C VAL A 191 5.50 2.18 0.19
N GLU A 192 5.96 3.06 1.09
CA GLU A 192 5.09 3.98 1.82
C GLU A 192 4.90 5.27 1.02
N LEU A 193 3.64 5.61 0.75
CA LEU A 193 3.25 6.64 -0.20
C LEU A 193 2.28 7.65 0.41
N ARG A 194 2.13 8.78 -0.29
CA ARG A 194 1.17 9.82 0.03
C ARG A 194 0.37 10.18 -1.21
N VAL A 195 -0.96 10.24 -1.07
CA VAL A 195 -1.87 10.62 -2.15
C VAL A 195 -1.69 12.10 -2.48
N ASN A 196 -1.29 12.38 -3.72
CA ASN A 196 -1.15 13.73 -4.27
C ASN A 196 -2.47 14.23 -4.89
N GLN A 197 -3.16 13.35 -5.60
CA GLN A 197 -4.40 13.66 -6.32
C GLN A 197 -5.21 12.37 -6.52
N VAL A 198 -6.53 12.48 -6.43
CA VAL A 198 -7.47 11.48 -6.97
C VAL A 198 -7.92 12.02 -8.32
N LYS A 199 -7.76 11.24 -9.40
CA LYS A 199 -8.16 11.65 -10.75
C LYS A 199 -9.66 11.46 -10.97
N GLU A 200 -10.19 12.06 -12.03
CA GLU A 200 -11.60 11.90 -12.44
C GLU A 200 -11.96 10.45 -12.78
N ASP A 201 -11.00 9.66 -13.26
CA ASP A 201 -11.14 8.20 -13.49
C ASP A 201 -10.92 7.35 -12.22
N GLY A 202 -10.84 8.00 -11.05
CA GLY A 202 -10.59 7.40 -9.73
C GLY A 202 -9.14 7.02 -9.45
N LYS A 203 -8.25 7.00 -10.45
CA LYS A 203 -6.86 6.54 -10.26
C LYS A 203 -6.09 7.47 -9.32
N LEU A 204 -5.28 6.86 -8.44
CA LEU A 204 -4.48 7.60 -7.47
C LEU A 204 -3.16 8.10 -8.08
N SER A 205 -2.90 9.40 -7.94
CA SER A 205 -1.57 9.98 -8.15
C SER A 205 -0.84 10.00 -6.81
N LEU A 206 0.35 9.41 -6.76
CA LEU A 206 1.10 9.12 -5.53
C LEU A 206 2.49 9.75 -5.57
N SER A 207 3.05 10.01 -4.39
CA SER A 207 4.47 10.31 -4.20
C SER A 207 5.03 9.50 -3.04
N LEU A 208 6.34 9.26 -3.04
CA LEU A 208 7.03 8.64 -1.91
C LEU A 208 6.82 9.49 -0.64
N LYS A 209 6.60 8.83 0.50
CA LYS A 209 6.37 9.49 1.80
C LYS A 209 7.47 10.51 2.14
N ASP A 210 8.72 10.15 1.86
CA ASP A 210 9.90 10.96 2.11
C ASP A 210 10.29 11.86 0.92
N SER A 211 9.49 11.88 -0.18
CA SER A 211 9.59 12.93 -1.19
C SER A 211 9.20 14.26 -0.52
N PRO A 212 10.17 15.16 -0.24
CA PRO A 212 9.85 16.47 0.30
C PRO A 212 9.09 17.19 -0.81
N ARG A 213 7.94 17.81 -0.52
CA ARG A 213 7.21 18.60 -1.53
C ARG A 213 8.19 19.51 -2.26
N MET A 214 8.44 19.22 -3.53
CA MET A 214 9.48 19.88 -4.33
C MET A 214 9.04 21.30 -4.66
N GLN A 215 9.18 22.20 -3.69
CA GLN A 215 9.56 23.58 -3.96
C GLN A 215 11.08 23.64 -3.92
N ILE A 216 11.74 22.90 -4.82
CA ILE A 216 13.03 23.35 -5.30
C ILE A 216 12.72 24.61 -6.13
N ASP A 217 13.48 25.68 -5.94
CA ASP A 217 13.33 26.87 -6.78
C ASP A 217 13.76 26.52 -8.22
N LYS A 218 13.27 27.29 -9.22
CA LYS A 218 13.59 27.03 -10.64
C LYS A 218 15.11 26.96 -10.90
N ASP A 219 15.89 27.71 -10.12
CA ASP A 219 17.35 27.69 -10.16
C ASP A 219 17.92 26.37 -9.62
N GLY A 220 17.45 25.89 -8.46
CA GLY A 220 17.84 24.60 -7.90
C GLY A 220 17.42 23.41 -8.78
N GLU A 221 16.25 23.44 -9.41
CA GLU A 221 15.83 22.40 -10.37
C GLU A 221 16.78 22.35 -11.57
N ARG A 222 17.20 23.51 -12.09
CA ARG A 222 18.12 23.60 -13.21
C ARG A 222 19.49 23.00 -12.88
N ILE A 223 20.01 23.28 -11.69
CA ILE A 223 21.28 22.73 -11.20
C ILE A 223 21.15 21.21 -10.98
N TYR A 224 20.11 20.75 -10.29
CA TYR A 224 19.88 19.34 -9.99
C TYR A 224 19.71 18.50 -11.27
N ASN A 225 18.92 18.98 -12.24
CA ASN A 225 18.78 18.31 -13.53
C ASN A 225 20.09 18.25 -14.33
N LYS A 226 20.94 19.29 -14.26
CA LYS A 226 22.27 19.26 -14.90
C LYS A 226 23.22 18.30 -14.17
N LEU A 227 23.10 18.16 -12.85
CA LEU A 227 23.87 17.23 -12.03
C LEU A 227 23.53 15.77 -12.35
N VAL A 228 22.24 15.43 -12.43
CA VAL A 228 21.76 14.09 -12.83
C VAL A 228 22.24 13.74 -14.24
N LYS A 229 22.20 14.69 -15.19
CA LYS A 229 22.71 14.50 -16.56
C LYS A 229 24.22 14.27 -16.67
N ASN A 230 25.00 14.69 -15.67
CA ASN A 230 26.45 14.49 -15.62
C ASN A 230 26.83 13.40 -14.60
N ASN A 231 26.09 12.28 -14.63
CA ASN A 231 26.32 11.10 -13.78
C ASN A 231 26.41 11.42 -12.27
N GLY A 232 25.67 12.43 -11.81
CA GLY A 232 25.64 12.84 -10.41
C GLY A 232 26.81 13.70 -9.96
N LYS A 233 27.66 14.21 -10.87
CA LYS A 233 28.79 15.09 -10.56
C LYS A 233 28.85 16.32 -11.47
N LEU A 234 29.22 17.46 -10.93
CA LEU A 234 29.46 18.71 -11.66
C LEU A 234 30.75 19.35 -11.14
N ALA A 235 31.67 19.70 -12.03
CA ALA A 235 32.89 20.44 -11.69
C ALA A 235 32.62 21.95 -11.43
N PHE A 236 31.56 22.24 -10.69
CA PHE A 236 31.12 23.58 -10.30
C PHE A 236 30.88 23.58 -8.79
N ASN A 237 31.37 24.60 -8.10
CA ASN A 237 31.24 24.83 -6.67
C ASN A 237 30.94 26.32 -6.43
N ASP A 238 30.90 26.77 -5.17
CA ASP A 238 30.59 28.17 -4.87
C ASP A 238 31.75 29.14 -5.16
N ASP A 239 32.96 28.62 -5.38
CA ASP A 239 34.14 29.37 -5.83
C ASP A 239 34.15 29.64 -7.34
N SER A 240 33.45 28.83 -8.14
CA SER A 240 33.39 28.92 -9.61
C SER A 240 33.08 30.33 -10.14
N SER A 241 33.65 30.71 -11.29
CA SER A 241 33.59 32.10 -11.76
C SER A 241 32.15 32.54 -12.13
N PRO A 242 31.79 33.82 -11.97
CA PRO A 242 30.46 34.33 -12.36
C PRO A 242 30.13 34.07 -13.84
N GLU A 243 31.13 34.14 -14.72
CA GLU A 243 31.02 33.95 -16.16
C GLU A 243 30.68 32.50 -16.48
N LEU A 244 31.45 31.55 -15.93
CA LEU A 244 31.21 30.11 -16.10
C LEU A 244 29.85 29.69 -15.56
N ILE A 245 29.42 30.22 -14.41
CA ILE A 245 28.09 29.98 -13.83
C ILE A 245 26.99 30.54 -14.75
N LYS A 246 27.17 31.76 -15.27
CA LYS A 246 26.21 32.41 -16.16
C LYS A 246 26.09 31.67 -17.49
N GLU A 247 27.19 31.23 -18.08
CA GLU A 247 27.20 30.42 -19.30
C GLU A 247 26.52 29.06 -19.08
N ASN A 248 26.85 28.36 -17.99
CA ASN A 248 26.39 26.98 -17.78
C ASN A 248 24.98 26.85 -17.22
N PHE A 249 24.53 27.82 -16.42
CA PHE A 249 23.26 27.75 -15.70
C PHE A 249 22.35 28.97 -15.97
N ASN A 250 22.81 29.97 -16.73
CA ASN A 250 22.08 31.20 -17.07
C ASN A 250 21.37 31.82 -15.85
N MET A 251 22.16 31.99 -14.79
CA MET A 251 21.79 32.60 -13.51
C MET A 251 23.01 33.33 -12.92
N SER A 252 22.79 34.19 -11.93
CA SER A 252 23.88 34.89 -11.24
C SER A 252 24.64 33.98 -10.27
N LYS A 253 25.89 34.32 -9.91
CA LYS A 253 26.64 33.62 -8.84
C LYS A 253 25.90 33.66 -7.50
N ALA A 254 25.14 34.73 -7.21
CA ALA A 254 24.30 34.82 -6.00
C ALA A 254 23.09 33.86 -6.05
N SER A 255 22.39 33.77 -7.18
CA SER A 255 21.31 32.79 -7.43
C SER A 255 21.84 31.36 -7.29
N PHE A 256 23.01 31.09 -7.89
CA PHE A 256 23.67 29.79 -7.81
C PHE A 256 24.02 29.42 -6.37
N LYS A 257 24.69 30.30 -5.60
CA LYS A 257 24.99 30.06 -4.17
C LYS A 257 23.73 29.82 -3.34
N LYS A 258 22.63 30.54 -3.60
CA LYS A 258 21.34 30.34 -2.93
C LYS A 258 20.74 28.97 -3.26
N ALA A 259 20.72 28.60 -4.54
CA ALA A 259 20.17 27.34 -5.03
C ALA A 259 20.96 26.12 -4.52
N ILE A 260 22.30 26.11 -4.62
CA ILE A 260 23.13 25.02 -4.07
C ILE A 260 23.04 24.97 -2.53
N GLY A 261 22.91 26.12 -1.85
CA GLY A 261 22.67 26.17 -0.41
C GLY A 261 21.32 25.56 -0.01
N ASN A 262 20.28 25.77 -0.81
CA ASN A 262 18.97 25.13 -0.63
C ASN A 262 19.03 23.61 -0.87
N LEU A 263 19.76 23.15 -1.89
CA LEU A 263 19.97 21.73 -2.18
C LEU A 263 20.82 21.04 -1.10
N MET A 264 21.88 21.69 -0.60
CA MET A 264 22.73 21.22 0.51
C MET A 264 21.93 21.06 1.80
N LYS A 265 21.13 22.07 2.19
CA LYS A 265 20.26 22.01 3.39
C LYS A 265 19.26 20.86 3.33
N ARG A 266 18.89 20.41 2.13
CA ARG A 266 17.98 19.29 1.86
C ARG A 266 18.71 17.95 1.68
N LYS A 267 20.02 17.91 1.85
CA LYS A 267 20.87 16.72 1.65
C LYS A 267 20.72 16.08 0.26
N LEU A 268 20.37 16.86 -0.77
CA LEU A 268 20.29 16.34 -2.15
C LEU A 268 21.67 16.32 -2.83
N ILE A 269 22.57 17.18 -2.38
CA ILE A 269 23.92 17.34 -2.92
C ILE A 269 24.94 17.51 -1.78
N VAL A 270 26.21 17.21 -2.09
CA VAL A 270 27.38 17.54 -1.28
C VAL A 270 28.29 18.42 -2.12
N ILE A 271 28.70 19.58 -1.58
CA ILE A 271 29.77 20.39 -2.16
C ILE A 271 31.11 19.76 -1.75
N THR A 272 31.93 19.43 -2.73
CA THR A 272 33.31 18.94 -2.57
C THR A 272 34.29 20.01 -3.04
N ARG A 273 35.58 19.86 -2.75
CA ARG A 273 36.61 20.78 -3.26
C ARG A 273 36.67 20.83 -4.79
N THR A 274 36.24 19.76 -5.45
CA THR A 274 36.26 19.60 -6.91
C THR A 274 34.92 19.92 -7.58
N GLY A 275 33.87 20.26 -6.82
CA GLY A 275 32.57 20.58 -7.41
C GLY A 275 31.36 20.26 -6.52
N ILE A 276 30.28 19.79 -7.15
CA ILE A 276 29.04 19.34 -6.53
C ILE A 276 28.80 17.89 -6.93
N GLU A 277 28.46 17.05 -5.96
CA GLU A 277 28.08 15.65 -6.17
C GLU A 277 26.67 15.40 -5.60
N LEU A 278 25.93 14.42 -6.13
CA LEU A 278 24.72 13.92 -5.47
C LEU A 278 25.08 13.31 -4.11
N ALA A 279 24.20 13.47 -3.13
CA ALA A 279 24.41 12.88 -1.81
C ALA A 279 24.04 11.39 -1.79
N ASP A 280 25.02 10.52 -1.52
CA ASP A 280 24.77 9.11 -1.20
C ASP A 280 24.14 8.99 0.20
N GLU A 281 22.85 8.66 0.30
CA GLU A 281 22.19 8.44 1.61
C GLU A 281 22.72 7.20 2.38
N ASN A 282 23.59 6.38 1.78
CA ASN A 282 24.15 5.17 2.39
C ASN A 282 25.46 5.33 3.19
N LYS A 283 25.96 6.56 3.42
CA LYS A 283 27.21 6.79 4.19
C LYS A 283 27.05 7.15 5.67
N SER A 284 25.83 7.26 6.18
CA SER A 284 25.55 7.57 7.60
C SER A 284 25.46 6.35 8.52
N LEU A 285 25.33 5.12 7.99
CA LEU A 285 25.10 3.90 8.79
C LEU A 285 26.37 3.08 9.12
N THR A 286 27.57 3.53 8.74
CA THR A 286 28.81 2.72 8.83
C THR A 286 29.88 3.24 9.79
N LYS A 287 29.63 4.30 10.57
CA LYS A 287 30.61 4.85 11.53
C LYS A 287 30.49 4.37 12.98
N ASP A 288 29.35 3.80 13.40
CA ASP A 288 29.15 3.41 14.80
C ASP A 288 29.48 1.93 15.11
N ASN A 289 29.87 1.12 14.12
CA ASN A 289 30.23 -0.30 14.30
C ASN A 289 31.74 -0.57 14.20
N ARG A 290 32.56 0.21 14.91
CA ARG A 290 33.95 -0.13 15.25
C ARG A 290 34.28 0.10 16.73
N ARG A 291 33.52 -0.51 17.64
CA ARG A 291 33.99 -0.83 19.00
C ARG A 291 33.23 -2.02 19.58
N SER A 292 33.97 -2.87 20.31
CA SER A 292 33.52 -4.08 21.01
C SER A 292 33.17 -5.32 20.16
N LYS A 293 34.17 -6.19 19.96
CA LYS A 293 34.10 -7.63 20.24
C LYS A 293 35.48 -8.29 20.10
N ASN A 294 36.30 -8.20 21.14
CA ASN A 294 37.41 -9.12 21.39
C ASN A 294 37.26 -9.62 22.84
N ASN A 295 36.54 -10.73 23.00
CA ASN A 295 36.47 -11.48 24.25
C ASN A 295 37.06 -12.87 24.01
N SER A 296 38.37 -12.97 24.12
CA SER A 296 39.10 -14.25 24.22
C SER A 296 39.90 -14.23 25.52
N ARG A 297 39.38 -14.95 26.52
CA ARG A 297 39.98 -15.10 27.84
C ARG A 297 40.70 -16.46 27.90
N PRO A 298 41.97 -16.49 28.28
CA PRO A 298 42.46 -17.56 29.15
C PRO A 298 42.57 -17.06 30.60
N LYS A 299 42.55 -17.99 31.54
CA LYS A 299 42.98 -17.74 32.93
C LYS A 299 44.51 -17.83 32.97
N ASP A 300 45.17 -17.08 33.84
CA ASP A 300 45.89 -17.66 34.98
C ASP A 300 46.52 -16.63 35.92
N ASN A 301 46.97 -17.15 37.06
CA ASN A 301 47.29 -16.51 38.33
C ASN A 301 48.41 -15.44 38.32
N ALA A 302 48.24 -14.37 39.13
CA ALA A 302 49.21 -13.95 40.17
C ALA A 302 48.71 -12.73 41.00
N ARG A 303 49.10 -12.68 42.28
CA ARG A 303 49.07 -11.51 43.20
C ARG A 303 50.51 -10.94 43.26
N PRO A 304 50.76 -9.63 43.51
CA PRO A 304 50.63 -8.99 44.84
C PRO A 304 49.91 -7.61 44.79
N LYS A 305 49.16 -7.19 45.83
CA LYS A 305 49.56 -6.20 46.87
C LYS A 305 50.44 -5.03 46.37
N ASP A 306 49.93 -3.78 46.47
CA ASP A 306 50.37 -2.86 47.55
C ASP A 306 49.43 -1.64 47.77
N ASN A 307 49.76 -0.83 48.78
CA ASN A 307 48.95 0.21 49.44
C ASN A 307 48.78 1.55 48.70
N SER A 308 47.69 2.28 48.97
CA SER A 308 47.73 3.61 49.65
C SER A 308 46.34 4.24 49.88
N ARG A 309 46.25 5.20 50.82
CA ARG A 309 45.04 5.89 51.32
C ARG A 309 45.00 7.37 50.92
N SER A 310 43.81 7.88 50.64
CA SER A 310 43.28 9.24 50.95
C SER A 310 41.81 9.27 50.46
N LYS A 311 40.74 9.66 51.18
CA LYS A 311 40.41 10.86 52.00
C LYS A 311 40.66 12.16 51.21
N ASP A 312 39.64 12.89 50.74
CA ASP A 312 38.66 13.60 51.58
C ASP A 312 37.38 14.04 50.82
N ASN A 313 36.36 14.41 51.61
CA ASN A 313 35.41 15.56 51.53
C ASN A 313 35.12 16.22 50.15
N SER A 314 33.92 16.73 49.82
CA SER A 314 32.78 17.19 50.65
C SER A 314 31.46 17.26 49.87
N ARG A 315 30.34 17.19 50.58
CA ARG A 315 28.97 17.47 50.09
C ARG A 315 28.65 18.98 50.20
N PRO A 316 27.77 19.53 49.34
CA PRO A 316 26.69 20.37 49.87
C PRO A 316 25.28 19.88 49.49
N LYS A 317 24.27 20.37 50.22
CA LYS A 317 22.83 20.22 49.96
C LYS A 317 22.22 21.59 49.60
N ASP A 318 20.93 21.58 49.24
CA ASP A 318 19.98 22.70 49.17
C ASP A 318 20.27 23.71 48.03
N ASN A 319 19.32 24.43 47.40
CA ASN A 319 17.84 24.51 47.46
C ASN A 319 17.35 24.95 46.04
N SER A 320 16.07 25.13 45.64
CA SER A 320 14.75 25.04 46.27
C SER A 320 13.64 24.82 45.21
N ARG A 321 12.44 24.39 45.62
CA ARG A 321 11.21 24.26 44.79
C ARG A 321 10.31 25.50 44.93
N PRO A 322 9.61 25.93 43.86
CA PRO A 322 8.33 26.64 44.01
C PRO A 322 7.12 25.74 43.68
N LYS A 323 5.97 26.07 44.27
CA LYS A 323 4.67 25.40 44.10
C LYS A 323 3.66 26.34 43.43
N ASP A 324 2.62 25.71 42.86
CA ASP A 324 1.22 26.14 42.74
C ASP A 324 0.86 27.55 42.22
N ASN A 325 0.08 27.57 41.14
CA ASN A 325 -1.15 28.36 40.92
C ASN A 325 -1.61 28.16 39.46
N SER A 326 -2.90 28.18 39.07
CA SER A 326 -4.16 28.02 39.80
C SER A 326 -5.28 27.82 38.75
N ARG A 327 -6.28 26.98 39.05
CA ARG A 327 -7.42 26.66 38.17
C ARG A 327 -8.51 27.76 38.20
N PRO A 328 -9.08 28.18 37.06
CA PRO A 328 -10.42 28.80 37.03
C PRO A 328 -11.53 27.77 36.84
N LYS A 329 -12.72 28.06 37.38
CA LYS A 329 -13.95 27.26 37.27
C LYS A 329 -14.85 27.73 36.11
N ASP A 330 -15.91 26.94 35.90
CA ASP A 330 -17.09 27.14 35.06
C ASP A 330 -17.54 28.58 34.79
N ASN A 331 -18.17 28.79 33.62
CA ASN A 331 -19.38 29.61 33.56
C ASN A 331 -20.33 29.25 32.40
N SER A 332 -21.61 29.09 32.79
CA SER A 332 -22.85 29.39 32.04
C SER A 332 -23.08 28.94 30.58
N ARG A 333 -23.98 27.96 30.46
CA ARG A 333 -24.92 27.69 29.36
C ARG A 333 -25.87 28.87 29.08
N PRO A 334 -26.29 29.10 27.81
CA PRO A 334 -27.60 29.67 27.49
C PRO A 334 -28.61 28.59 27.02
N LYS A 335 -29.90 28.85 27.22
CA LYS A 335 -31.02 27.99 26.76
C LYS A 335 -31.58 28.44 25.41
N ASP A 336 -32.26 27.51 24.76
CA ASP A 336 -33.45 27.64 23.89
C ASP A 336 -33.67 28.91 23.06
N ASN A 337 -33.92 28.73 21.75
CA ASN A 337 -35.07 29.38 21.14
C ASN A 337 -35.67 28.62 19.93
N SER A 338 -36.97 28.33 20.06
CA SER A 338 -38.02 28.29 19.03
C SER A 338 -37.83 27.58 17.68
N ARG A 339 -38.62 26.51 17.52
CA ARG A 339 -39.14 25.94 16.26
C ARG A 339 -40.32 26.77 15.72
N PRO A 340 -40.56 26.80 14.40
CA PRO A 340 -41.87 26.44 13.84
C PRO A 340 -41.70 25.46 12.65
N LYS A 341 -42.42 24.32 12.50
CA LYS A 341 -43.85 24.16 12.12
C LYS A 341 -44.26 25.05 10.94
N GLU A 342 -44.96 24.63 9.90
CA GLU A 342 -45.44 23.39 9.28
C GLU A 342 -46.37 23.89 8.12
N ASN A 343 -46.94 23.01 7.29
CA ASN A 343 -47.93 23.30 6.22
C ASN A 343 -47.38 23.88 4.89
N ALA A 344 -47.92 23.53 3.71
CA ALA A 344 -48.82 22.41 3.38
C ALA A 344 -48.78 22.06 1.87
N ARG A 345 -49.34 20.89 1.57
CA ARG A 345 -49.64 20.30 0.25
C ARG A 345 -50.23 21.27 -0.79
N SER A 346 -49.96 20.96 -2.06
CA SER A 346 -50.99 20.88 -3.09
C SER A 346 -50.83 19.59 -3.91
N LYS A 347 -51.95 18.98 -4.29
CA LYS A 347 -52.05 17.84 -5.22
C LYS A 347 -52.59 18.36 -6.57
N ASP A 348 -52.45 17.51 -7.59
CA ASP A 348 -53.43 17.16 -8.64
C ASP A 348 -52.74 17.05 -10.02
N ASN A 349 -52.57 15.83 -10.54
CA ASN A 349 -53.51 15.07 -11.37
C ASN A 349 -53.51 15.51 -12.85
N VAL A 350 -53.01 14.66 -13.75
CA VAL A 350 -53.75 14.18 -14.95
C VAL A 350 -53.33 12.72 -15.24
N ARG A 351 -54.29 11.90 -15.69
CA ARG A 351 -54.14 10.49 -16.05
C ARG A 351 -54.75 10.25 -17.43
N SER A 352 -54.01 9.65 -18.37
CA SER A 352 -54.52 8.96 -19.56
C SER A 352 -53.43 7.99 -20.06
N LYS A 353 -53.52 6.67 -19.95
CA LYS A 353 -54.38 5.65 -20.61
C LYS A 353 -54.12 5.44 -22.12
N ASN A 354 -53.59 4.24 -22.40
CA ASN A 354 -53.81 3.40 -23.60
C ASN A 354 -53.16 3.92 -24.93
N ASN A 355 -52.77 3.08 -25.91
CA ASN A 355 -53.20 1.70 -26.21
C ASN A 355 -52.17 0.88 -27.06
N SER A 356 -52.38 -0.44 -27.14
CA SER A 356 -52.07 -1.39 -28.25
C SER A 356 -50.62 -1.66 -28.78
N ARG A 357 -50.21 -2.93 -28.55
CA ARG A 357 -49.38 -3.88 -29.36
C ARG A 357 -50.00 -4.13 -30.78
N PRO A 358 -49.49 -5.03 -31.69
CA PRO A 358 -48.24 -5.83 -31.73
C PRO A 358 -47.53 -5.98 -33.13
N LYS A 359 -46.41 -6.73 -33.16
CA LYS A 359 -45.79 -7.47 -34.32
C LYS A 359 -45.30 -6.63 -35.51
N ASP A 360 -44.23 -7.00 -36.23
CA ASP A 360 -43.66 -8.33 -36.53
C ASP A 360 -42.36 -8.72 -35.78
#